data_AF-A0A6A0A8C7-F1
#
_entry.id   AF-A0A6A0A8C7-F1
#
_cell.length_a   1.000
_cell.length_b   1.000
_cell.length_c   1.000
_cell.angle_alpha   90.00
_cell.angle_beta   90.00
_cell.angle_gamma   90.00
#
_symmetry.space_group_name_H-M   'P 1'
#
loop_
_entity.id
_entity.type
_entity.pdbx_description
1 polymer ?
#
loop_
_entity_poly.entity_id
_entity_poly.type
_entity_poly.pdbx_seq_one_letter_code
_entity_poly.pdbx_strand_id
1 'polypeptide(L)' 'MLEDNYLYIKAIVDQQNLGRVEEMAKYQSILQDNLMKLASLADSQPGANAGPAPAAPPAVSA' A
#
# COMPACT_ATOMS: atom_id res chain seq x y z
N MET A 1 2.96 0.74 13.79
CA MET A 1 2.25 0.63 12.50
C MET A 1 2.95 1.36 11.37
N LEU A 2 3.12 2.70 11.40
CA LEU A 2 3.94 3.38 10.38
C LEU A 2 5.44 3.08 10.52
N GLU A 3 5.94 3.09 11.75
CA GLU A 3 7.35 2.75 12.05
C GLU A 3 7.70 1.34 11.56
N ASP A 4 6.78 0.38 11.76
CA ASP A 4 6.97 -1.00 11.29
C ASP A 4 7.01 -1.07 9.76
N ASN A 5 6.17 -0.30 9.06
CA ASN A 5 6.20 -0.23 7.59
C ASN A 5 7.53 0.33 7.08
N TYR A 6 8.09 1.35 7.75
CA TYR A 6 9.40 1.88 7.41
C TYR A 6 10.50 0.82 7.58
N LEU A 7 10.47 0.07 8.70
CA LEU A 7 11.42 -1.02 8.94
C LEU A 7 11.29 -2.15 7.92
N TYR A 8 10.07 -2.49 7.50
CA TYR A 8 9.85 -3.48 6.45
C TYR A 8 10.36 -3.02 5.09
N ILE A 9 10.14 -1.75 4.72
CA ILE A 9 10.70 -1.19 3.48
C ILE A 9 12.22 -1.25 3.51
N LYS A 10 12.85 -0.86 4.62
CA LYS A 10 14.30 -0.95 4.78
C LYS A 10 14.79 -2.41 4.65
N ALA A 11 14.11 -3.35 5.31
CA ALA A 11 14.45 -4.77 5.22
C ALA A 11 14.30 -5.32 3.79
N ILE A 12 13.26 -4.92 3.05
CA ILE A 12 13.06 -5.33 1.65
C ILE A 12 14.24 -4.87 0.78
N VAL A 13 14.66 -3.61 0.91
CA VAL A 13 15.79 -3.06 0.16
C VAL A 13 17.09 -3.77 0.52
N ASP A 14 17.33 -4.00 1.82
CA ASP A 14 18.52 -4.71 2.30
C ASP A 14 18.56 -6.16 1.77
N GLN A 15 17.43 -6.89 1.77
CA GLN A 15 17.37 -8.26 1.25
C GLN A 15 17.50 -8.32 -0.29
N GLN A 16 16.99 -7.33 -1.02
CA GLN A 16 17.20 -7.20 -2.47
C GLN A 16 18.69 -7.02 -2.81
N ASN A 17 19.38 -6.14 -2.08
CA ASN A 17 20.81 -5.89 -2.26
C ASN A 17 21.66 -7.13 -1.97
N LEU A 18 21.18 -8.03 -1.10
CA LEU A 18 21.81 -9.30 -0.77
C LEU A 18 21.41 -10.46 -1.72
N GLY A 19 20.49 -10.24 -2.65
CA GLY A 19 19.96 -11.29 -3.54
C GLY A 19 19.03 -12.29 -2.85
N ARG A 20 18.52 -11.99 -1.65
CA ARG A 20 17.68 -12.87 -0.82
C ARG A 20 16.20 -12.63 -1.14
N VAL A 21 15.78 -13.10 -2.31
CA VAL A 21 14.44 -12.87 -2.88
C VAL A 21 13.33 -13.49 -2.03
N GLU A 22 13.58 -14.62 -1.38
CA GLU A 22 12.59 -15.29 -0.51
C GLU A 22 12.29 -14.47 0.76
N GLU A 23 13.31 -14.02 1.48
CA GLU A 23 13.12 -13.13 2.63
C GLU A 23 12.51 -11.78 2.24
N MET A 24 12.91 -11.22 1.10
CA MET A 24 12.27 -10.03 0.54
C MET A 24 10.77 -10.25 0.33
N ALA A 25 10.37 -11.34 -0.31
CA ALA A 25 8.96 -11.65 -0.59
C ALA A 25 8.13 -11.78 0.70
N LYS A 26 8.72 -12.36 1.75
CA LYS A 26 8.09 -12.42 3.08
C LYS A 26 7.82 -11.02 3.65
N TYR A 27 8.81 -10.14 3.60
CA TYR A 27 8.63 -8.76 4.08
C TYR A 27 7.65 -7.97 3.20
N GLN A 28 7.60 -8.24 1.89
CA GLN A 28 6.61 -7.62 1.00
C GLN A 28 5.17 -8.00 1.36
N SER A 29 4.90 -9.27 1.63
CA SER A 29 3.56 -9.71 2.03
C SER A 29 3.09 -9.02 3.31
N ILE A 30 3.97 -8.91 4.30
CA ILE A 30 3.64 -8.25 5.58
C ILE A 30 3.40 -6.75 5.38
N LEU A 31 4.25 -6.09 4.58
CA LEU A 31 4.08 -4.67 4.26
C LEU A 31 2.76 -4.41 3.54
N GLN A 32 2.40 -5.26 2.57
CA GLN A 32 1.15 -5.15 1.81
C GLN A 32 -0.08 -5.24 2.73
N ASP A 33 -0.10 -6.22 3.63
CA ASP A 33 -1.21 -6.38 4.59
C ASP A 33 -1.34 -5.18 5.53
N ASN A 34 -0.22 -4.63 6.00
CA ASN A 34 -0.25 -3.46 6.88
C ASN A 34 -0.73 -2.20 6.16
N LEU A 35 -0.33 -2.00 4.91
CA LEU A 35 -0.83 -0.90 4.08
C LEU A 35 -2.32 -1.05 3.80
N MET A 36 -2.79 -2.26 3.53
CA MET A 36 -4.22 -2.53 3.31
C MET A 36 -5.04 -2.26 4.57
N LYS A 37 -4.57 -2.68 5.75
CA LYS A 37 -5.21 -2.36 7.03
C LYS A 37 -5.27 -0.85 7.29
N LEU A 38 -4.20 -0.12 7.00
CA LEU A 38 -4.17 1.34 7.14
C LEU A 38 -5.18 2.02 6.21
N ALA A 39 -5.29 1.56 4.96
CA ALA A 39 -6.28 2.06 4.01
C ALA A 39 -7.71 1.81 4.52
N SER A 40 -8.03 0.57 4.94
CA SER A 40 -9.34 0.23 5.49
C SER A 40 -9.69 1.01 6.75
N LEU A 41 -8.71 1.30 7.61
CA LEU A 41 -8.91 2.17 8.79
C LEU A 41 -9.16 3.62 8.39
N ALA A 42 -8.44 4.14 7.39
CA ALA A 42 -8.67 5.48 6.85
C ALA A 42 -10.06 5.61 6.22
N ASP A 43 -10.51 4.61 5.46
CA ASP A 43 -11.84 4.58 4.83
C ASP A 43 -12.97 4.49 5.87
N SER A 44 -12.72 3.82 6.99
CA SER A 44 -13.69 3.65 8.08
C SER A 44 -13.77 4.85 9.03
N GLN A 45 -12.94 5.89 8.84
CA GLN A 45 -13.01 7.09 9.68
C GLN A 45 -14.29 7.88 9.39
N PRO A 46 -15.12 8.19 10.43
CA PRO A 46 -16.30 9.04 10.30
C PRO A 46 -15.83 10.48 10.02
N GLY A 47 -15.69 10.82 8.74
CA GLY A 47 -15.11 12.09 8.29
C GLY A 47 -14.16 11.97 7.10
N ALA A 48 -13.87 10.76 6.60
CA ALA A 48 -13.26 10.60 5.29
C ALA A 48 -14.26 11.10 4.23
N ASN A 49 -14.19 12.41 3.96
CA ASN A 49 -14.84 13.03 2.81
C ASN A 49 -14.60 12.12 1.61
N ALA A 50 -15.69 11.60 1.04
CA ALA A 50 -15.69 11.04 -0.28
C ALA A 50 -14.98 12.03 -1.20
N GLY A 51 -13.72 11.75 -1.55
CA GLY A 51 -13.06 12.42 -2.65
C GLY A 51 -13.96 12.28 -3.88
N PRO A 52 -13.97 13.27 -4.79
CA PRO A 52 -14.89 13.26 -5.90
C PRO A 52 -14.73 11.95 -6.66
N ALA A 53 -15.85 11.25 -6.86
CA ALA A 53 -15.92 10.04 -7.65
C ALA A 53 -15.14 10.22 -8.97
N PRO A 54 -14.45 9.17 -9.48
CA PRO A 54 -13.73 9.29 -10.74
C PRO A 54 -14.72 9.76 -11.81
N ALA A 55 -14.46 10.93 -12.38
CA ALA A 55 -15.24 11.46 -13.48
C ALA A 55 -15.23 10.41 -14.60
N ALA A 56 -16.43 9.93 -14.96
CA ALA A 56 -16.61 9.02 -16.08
C ALA A 56 -15.92 9.60 -17.33
N PRO A 57 -15.23 8.77 -18.14
CA PRO A 57 -14.61 9.26 -19.36
C PRO A 57 -15.69 9.80 -20.30
N PRO A 58 -15.45 10.90 -21.04
CA PRO A 58 -16.42 11.40 -21.99
C PRO A 58 -16.61 10.35 -23.08
N ALA A 59 -17.84 9.89 -23.27
CA ALA A 59 -18.20 9.10 -24.43
C ALA A 59 -17.99 9.97 -25.68
N VAL A 60 -16.90 9.72 -26.40
CA VAL A 60 -16.70 10.25 -27.74
C VAL A 60 -17.61 9.45 -28.68
N SER A 61 -18.79 10.01 -28.96
CA SER A 61 -19.61 9.55 -30.09
C SER A 61 -19.07 10.19 -31.36
N ALA A 62 -18.65 9.33 -32.30
CA ALA A 62 -18.31 9.67 -33.68
C ALA A 62 -19.57 9.91 -34.52
#